data_AF-A0A9C8LX98-F1
#
_entry.id   AF-A0A9C8LX98-F1
#
_cell.length_a   1.000
_cell.length_b   1.000
_cell.length_c   1.000
_cell.angle_alpha   90.00
_cell.angle_beta   90.00
_cell.angle_gamma   90.00
#
_symmetry.space_group_name_H-M   'P 1'
#
loop_
_entity.id
_entity.type
_entity.pdbx_description
1 polymer ?
#
loop_
_entity_poly.entity_id
_entity_poly.type
_entity_poly.pdbx_seq_one_letter_code
_entity_poly.pdbx_strand_id
1 'polypeptide(L)'
;MLKVNLNQTPRIDETDDSSELTEQDRILLDKIAKKIAYLGLSTPAIFFIEMHKPMNFLGSQLLVFLEPILWGFFNSDEFRRFALILEKRDTLEVLLRRIEELEEDIEEKKRLLKAEKRGKKS
;
A
#
# COMPACT_ATOMS: atom_id res chain seq x y z
N MET A 1 -30.42 -39.97 4.23
CA MET A 1 -29.14 -39.81 4.95
C MET A 1 -28.14 -39.21 3.97
N LEU A 2 -27.95 -37.89 3.99
CA LEU A 2 -26.95 -37.19 3.18
C LEU A 2 -25.68 -37.08 4.02
N LYS A 3 -24.58 -37.68 3.55
CA LYS A 3 -23.26 -37.52 4.17
C LYS A 3 -22.77 -36.11 3.88
N VAL A 4 -22.77 -35.26 4.91
CA VAL A 4 -22.09 -33.97 4.87
C VAL A 4 -20.59 -34.26 4.80
N ASN A 5 -19.97 -33.91 3.68
CA ASN A 5 -18.53 -33.99 3.48
C ASN A 5 -17.91 -32.75 4.16
N LEU A 6 -17.21 -32.98 5.29
CA LEU A 6 -16.63 -31.94 6.15
C LEU A 6 -15.28 -31.38 5.64
N ASN A 7 -14.90 -31.64 4.39
CA ASN A 7 -13.56 -31.28 3.90
C ASN A 7 -13.53 -30.04 3.00
N GLN A 8 -14.44 -29.07 3.24
CA GLN A 8 -14.42 -27.78 2.54
C GLN A 8 -14.40 -26.60 3.52
N THR A 9 -13.50 -26.66 4.50
CA THR A 9 -12.94 -25.43 5.05
C THR A 9 -12.00 -24.87 3.99
N PRO A 10 -12.10 -23.59 3.56
CA PRO A 10 -11.04 -23.00 2.76
C PRO A 10 -9.75 -23.18 3.53
N ARG A 11 -8.85 -24.00 2.98
CA ARG A 11 -7.51 -24.22 3.53
C ARG A 11 -6.84 -22.85 3.46
N ILE A 12 -6.81 -22.17 4.60
CA ILE A 12 -5.97 -21.00 4.79
C ILE A 12 -4.59 -21.57 4.62
N ASP A 13 -4.04 -21.38 3.42
CA ASP A 13 -2.76 -21.95 3.07
C ASP A 13 -1.75 -21.44 4.09
N GLU A 14 -0.98 -22.42 4.51
CA GLU A 14 0.20 -22.40 5.37
C GLU A 14 0.74 -21.02 5.72
N THR A 15 0.99 -20.82 7.02
CA THR A 15 1.87 -19.79 7.56
C THR A 15 3.08 -19.60 6.65
N ASP A 16 3.02 -18.59 5.78
CA ASP A 16 4.12 -18.12 4.96
C ASP A 16 5.10 -17.42 5.89
N ASP A 17 5.90 -18.25 6.57
CA ASP A 17 7.04 -17.90 7.41
C ASP A 17 8.24 -17.45 6.54
N SER A 18 7.99 -17.07 5.27
CA SER A 18 8.95 -16.32 4.49
C SER A 18 8.89 -14.86 4.91
N SER A 19 10.05 -14.32 5.31
CA SER A 19 10.25 -12.89 5.56
C SER A 19 9.97 -12.01 4.34
N GLU A 20 9.64 -12.61 3.18
CA GLU A 20 9.53 -11.96 1.89
C GLU A 20 8.08 -11.64 1.52
N LEU A 21 7.87 -10.56 0.77
CA LEU A 21 6.56 -10.15 0.27
C LEU A 21 6.15 -10.99 -0.95
N THR A 22 4.96 -11.58 -0.88
CA THR A 22 4.36 -12.30 -2.00
C THR A 22 3.95 -11.34 -3.11
N GLU A 23 3.66 -11.86 -4.29
CA GLU A 23 3.15 -11.03 -5.40
C GLU A 23 1.82 -10.33 -5.06
N GLN A 24 0.94 -11.01 -4.33
CA GLN A 24 -0.33 -10.43 -3.87
C GLN A 24 -0.09 -9.27 -2.90
N ASP A 25 0.94 -9.35 -2.06
CA ASP A 25 1.32 -8.27 -1.15
C ASP A 25 1.81 -7.06 -1.94
N ARG A 26 2.62 -7.27 -2.98
CA ARG A 26 3.12 -6.20 -3.85
C ARG A 26 1.99 -5.50 -4.60
N ILE A 27 1.01 -6.26 -5.09
CA ILE A 27 -0.20 -5.71 -5.72
C ILE A 27 -0.99 -4.85 -4.73
N LEU A 28 -1.15 -5.33 -3.49
CA LEU A 28 -1.84 -4.60 -2.43
C LEU A 28 -1.09 -3.30 -2.08
N LEU A 29 0.23 -3.34 -1.93
CA LEU A 29 1.06 -2.16 -1.67
C LEU A 29 1.00 -1.15 -2.80
N ASP A 30 1.03 -1.58 -4.07
CA ASP A 30 0.86 -0.69 -5.22
C ASP A 30 -0.53 -0.02 -5.22
N LYS A 31 -1.59 -0.76 -4.87
CA LYS A 31 -2.94 -0.20 -4.72
C LYS A 31 -2.97 0.88 -3.63
N ILE A 32 -2.33 0.66 -2.48
CA ILE A 32 -2.24 1.64 -1.39
C ILE A 32 -1.43 2.87 -1.81
N ALA A 33 -0.25 2.67 -2.41
CA ALA A 33 0.61 3.75 -2.89
C ALA A 33 -0.10 4.65 -3.91
N LYS A 34 -0.78 4.05 -4.90
CA LYS A 34 -1.61 4.78 -5.88
C LYS A 34 -2.68 5.62 -5.20
N LYS A 35 -3.29 5.10 -4.13
CA LYS A 35 -4.32 5.82 -3.41
C LYS A 35 -3.76 7.02 -2.65
N ILE A 36 -2.64 6.85 -1.96
CA ILE A 36 -1.91 7.93 -1.27
C ILE A 36 -1.55 9.04 -2.26
N ALA A 37 -0.95 8.68 -3.39
CA ALA A 37 -0.57 9.63 -4.44
C ALA A 37 -1.78 10.36 -5.04
N TYR A 38 -2.85 9.62 -5.35
CA TYR A 38 -4.10 10.19 -5.86
C TYR A 38 -4.72 11.23 -4.90
N LEU A 39 -4.63 10.99 -3.59
CA LEU A 39 -5.14 11.91 -2.57
C LEU A 39 -4.20 13.10 -2.30
N GLY A 40 -3.03 13.17 -2.95
CA GLY A 40 -2.02 14.20 -2.69
C GLY A 40 -1.36 14.06 -1.32
N LEU A 41 -1.29 12.84 -0.79
CA LEU A 41 -0.76 12.52 0.54
C LEU A 41 0.67 11.95 0.48
N SER A 42 1.35 11.99 -0.67
CA SER A 42 2.70 11.43 -0.83
C SER A 42 3.69 12.03 0.16
N THR A 43 3.80 13.36 0.23
CA THR A 43 4.72 14.05 1.16
C THR A 43 4.51 13.69 2.63
N PRO A 44 3.29 13.81 3.21
CA PRO A 44 3.10 13.41 4.61
C PRO A 44 3.28 11.91 4.84
N ALA A 45 2.95 11.04 3.87
CA ALA A 45 3.17 9.60 3.99
C ALA A 45 4.66 9.23 3.99
N ILE A 46 5.45 9.79 3.07
CA ILE A 46 6.91 9.62 3.02
C ILE A 46 7.54 10.04 4.34
N PHE A 47 7.20 11.25 4.81
CA PHE A 47 7.71 11.78 6.07
C PHE A 47 7.34 10.89 7.26
N PHE A 48 6.08 10.44 7.33
CA PHE A 48 5.63 9.55 8.38
C PHE A 48 6.44 8.25 8.37
N ILE A 49 6.61 7.61 7.22
CA ILE A 49 7.35 6.34 7.11
C ILE A 49 8.83 6.53 7.50
N GLU A 50 9.49 7.58 6.99
CA GLU A 50 10.89 7.89 7.29
C GLU A 50 11.15 8.11 8.79
N MET A 51 10.27 8.86 9.47
CA MET A 51 10.38 9.07 10.92
C MET A 51 10.29 7.78 11.73
N HIS A 52 9.66 6.77 11.15
CA HIS A 52 9.24 5.55 11.81
C HIS A 52 10.07 4.32 11.41
N LYS A 53 10.91 4.43 10.38
CA LYS A 53 11.93 3.43 10.00
C LYS A 53 12.76 2.85 11.17
N PRO A 54 13.19 3.62 12.20
CA PRO A 54 14.00 3.05 13.28
C PRO A 54 13.21 2.19 14.28
N MET A 55 11.88 2.18 14.25
CA MET A 55 11.06 1.43 15.22
C MET A 55 10.53 0.13 14.62
N ASN A 56 10.99 -1.01 15.15
CA ASN A 56 10.58 -2.35 14.72
C ASN A 56 9.09 -2.71 14.97
N PHE A 57 8.24 -1.80 15.47
CA PHE A 57 6.89 -2.14 15.92
C PHE A 57 5.86 -1.04 15.65
N LEU A 58 5.44 -0.90 14.38
CA LEU A 58 4.54 0.19 13.96
C LEU A 58 3.33 -0.24 13.14
N GLY A 59 3.10 -1.54 12.97
CA GLY A 59 1.94 -2.04 12.23
C GLY A 59 0.63 -1.43 12.73
N SER A 60 0.39 -1.43 14.04
CA SER A 60 -0.87 -0.94 14.62
C SER A 60 -1.10 0.57 14.46
N GLN A 61 -0.06 1.40 14.64
CA GLN A 61 -0.18 2.86 14.53
C GLN A 61 -0.36 3.31 13.08
N LEU A 62 0.31 2.65 12.14
CA LEU A 62 0.15 2.93 10.72
C LEU A 62 -1.25 2.56 10.23
N LEU A 63 -1.84 1.47 10.73
CA LEU A 63 -3.22 1.11 10.40
C LEU A 63 -4.23 2.15 10.87
N VAL A 64 -4.05 2.72 12.07
CA VAL A 64 -4.91 3.81 12.59
C VAL A 64 -4.77 5.07 11.74
N PHE A 65 -3.55 5.44 11.33
CA PHE A 65 -3.33 6.58 10.44
C PHE A 65 -3.97 6.37 9.06
N LEU A 66 -3.87 5.16 8.51
CA LEU A 66 -4.39 4.84 7.19
C LEU A 66 -5.88 4.48 7.19
N GLU A 67 -6.51 4.31 8.34
CA GLU A 67 -7.94 3.95 8.46
C GLU A 67 -8.88 4.82 7.59
N PRO A 68 -8.76 6.17 7.58
CA PRO A 68 -9.62 7.04 6.76
C PRO A 68 -9.42 6.83 5.25
N ILE A 69 -8.24 6.34 4.85
CA ILE A 69 -7.87 6.10 3.46
C ILE A 69 -8.29 4.69 3.04
N LEU A 70 -8.23 3.72 3.96
CA LEU A 70 -8.46 2.31 3.66
C LEU A 70 -9.95 1.93 3.70
N TRP A 71 -10.73 2.43 4.66
CA TRP A 71 -12.14 2.03 4.85
C TRP A 71 -13.07 2.33 3.67
N GLY A 72 -12.77 3.34 2.86
CA GLY A 72 -13.58 3.70 1.69
C GLY A 72 -13.23 2.94 0.41
N PHE A 73 -12.09 2.24 0.36
CA PHE A 73 -11.48 1.78 -0.90
C PHE A 73 -10.94 0.35 -0.88
N PHE A 74 -10.87 -0.28 0.29
CA PHE A 74 -10.35 -1.63 0.49
C PHE A 74 -11.38 -2.49 1.21
N ASN A 75 -11.43 -3.79 0.86
CA ASN A 75 -12.27 -4.74 1.57
C ASN A 75 -11.59 -5.18 2.88
N SER A 76 -12.36 -5.87 3.74
CA SER A 76 -11.86 -6.36 5.04
C SER A 76 -10.66 -7.29 4.92
N ASP A 77 -10.59 -8.08 3.85
CA ASP A 77 -9.52 -9.05 3.64
C ASP A 77 -8.22 -8.36 3.23
N GLU A 78 -8.29 -7.35 2.36
CA GLU A 78 -7.16 -6.49 2.01
C GLU A 78 -6.63 -5.73 3.21
N PHE A 79 -7.52 -5.18 4.05
CA PHE A 79 -7.11 -4.50 5.28
C PHE A 79 -6.40 -5.46 6.25
N ARG A 80 -6.98 -6.65 6.47
CA ARG A 80 -6.37 -7.68 7.31
C ARG A 80 -5.03 -8.15 6.75
N ARG A 81 -4.94 -8.33 5.42
CA ARG A 81 -3.69 -8.71 4.76
C ARG A 81 -2.63 -7.63 4.91
N PHE A 82 -2.99 -6.37 4.72
CA PHE A 82 -2.09 -5.24 4.91
C PHE A 82 -1.54 -5.20 6.35
N ALA A 83 -2.42 -5.38 7.35
CA ALA A 83 -2.00 -5.46 8.75
C ALA A 83 -0.95 -6.56 9.01
N LEU A 84 -1.14 -7.74 8.41
CA LEU A 84 -0.20 -8.86 8.54
C LEU A 84 1.15 -8.57 7.89
N ILE A 85 1.17 -7.98 6.70
CA ILE A 85 2.44 -7.74 6.00
C ILE A 85 3.20 -6.56 6.56
N LEU A 86 2.58 -5.65 7.31
CA LEU A 86 3.28 -4.57 8.01
C LEU A 86 4.28 -5.07 9.05
N GLU A 87 4.17 -6.32 9.50
CA GLU A 87 5.14 -6.96 10.39
C GLU A 87 6.42 -7.39 9.65
N LYS A 88 6.39 -7.48 8.31
CA LYS A 88 7.56 -7.81 7.48
C LYS A 88 8.45 -6.57 7.35
N ARG A 89 9.76 -6.76 7.56
CA ARG A 89 10.78 -5.69 7.67
C ARG A 89 10.81 -4.74 6.47
N ASP A 90 10.59 -5.28 5.27
CA ASP A 90 10.77 -4.55 4.01
C ASP A 90 9.48 -3.89 3.50
N THR A 91 8.33 -4.13 4.14
CA THR A 91 7.03 -3.64 3.66
C THR A 91 6.96 -2.14 3.54
N LEU A 92 7.45 -1.42 4.56
CA LEU A 92 7.45 0.04 4.55
C LEU A 92 8.41 0.62 3.52
N GLU A 93 9.55 -0.04 3.30
CA GLU A 93 10.53 0.38 2.31
C GLU A 93 9.98 0.20 0.88
N VAL A 94 9.29 -0.93 0.62
CA VAL A 94 8.60 -1.16 -0.66
C VAL A 94 7.48 -0.15 -0.87
N LEU A 95 6.68 0.11 0.17
CA LEU A 95 5.58 1.08 0.10
C LEU A 95 6.09 2.50 -0.16
N LEU A 96 7.11 2.92 0.60
CA LEU A 96 7.74 4.23 0.50
C LEU A 96 8.26 4.49 -0.92
N ARG A 97 9.10 3.58 -1.43
CA ARG A 97 9.68 3.71 -2.77
C ARG A 97 8.61 3.83 -3.83
N ARG A 98 7.53 3.06 -3.68
CA ARG A 98 6.43 3.11 -4.63
C ARG A 98 5.68 4.45 -4.59
N ILE A 99 5.53 5.06 -3.41
CA ILE A 99 4.93 6.40 -3.26
C ILE A 99 5.83 7.45 -3.91
N GLU A 100 7.15 7.37 -3.73
CA GLU A 100 8.12 8.29 -4.34
C GLU A 100 8.06 8.25 -5.87
N GLU A 101 8.12 7.06 -6.47
CA GLU A 101 7.99 6.88 -7.93
C GLU A 101 6.69 7.51 -8.48
N LEU A 102 5.57 7.30 -7.79
CA LEU A 102 4.28 7.85 -8.22
C LEU A 102 4.22 9.38 -8.11
N GLU A 103 4.84 9.96 -7.07
CA GLU A 103 4.92 11.42 -6.91
C GLU A 103 5.76 12.06 -8.02
N GLU A 104 6.91 11.45 -8.35
CA GLU A 104 7.77 11.88 -9.46
C GLU A 104 7.02 11.85 -10.80
N ASP A 105 6.33 10.75 -11.10
CA ASP A 105 5.51 10.59 -12.29
C ASP A 105 4.42 11.68 -12.40
N ILE A 106 3.75 11.98 -11.28
CA ILE A 106 2.70 13.00 -11.21
C ILE A 106 3.29 14.38 -11.47
N GLU A 107 4.43 14.70 -10.86
CA GLU A 107 5.10 15.98 -11.00
C GLU A 107 5.66 16.19 -12.41
N GLU A 108 6.24 15.16 -13.02
CA GLU A 108 6.68 15.19 -14.41
C GLU A 108 5.50 15.48 -15.36
N LYS A 109 4.38 14.75 -15.21
CA LYS A 109 3.17 14.99 -16.01
C LYS A 109 2.66 16.41 -15.86
N LYS A 110 2.63 16.96 -14.64
CA LYS A 110 2.25 18.37 -14.40
C LYS A 110 3.16 19.35 -15.13
N ARG A 111 4.49 19.10 -15.13
CA ARG A 111 5.48 19.95 -15.82
C ARG A 111 5.30 19.93 -17.33
N LEU A 112 5.13 18.75 -17.92
CA LEU A 112 4.87 18.59 -19.36
C LEU A 112 3.59 19.31 -19.79
N LEU A 113 2.49 19.12 -19.06
CA LEU A 113 1.22 19.81 -19.31
C LEU A 113 1.36 21.34 -19.22
N LYS A 114 2.21 21.86 -18.33
CA LYS A 114 2.48 23.31 -18.21
C LYS A 114 3.31 23.83 -19.38
N ALA A 115 4.27 23.05 -19.88
CA ALA A 115 5.09 23.41 -21.05
C ALA A 115 4.25 23.49 -22.33
N GLU A 116 3.38 22.50 -22.58
CA GLU A 116 2.47 22.50 -23.75
C GLU A 116 1.53 23.71 -23.76
N LYS A 117 0.95 24.06 -22.60
CA LYS A 117 0.05 25.22 -22.47
C LYS A 117 0.76 26.55 -22.73
N ARG A 118 2.06 26.63 -22.46
CA ARG A 118 2.88 27.83 -22.74
C ARG A 118 3.22 27.95 -24.23
N GLY A 119 3.52 26.83 -24.89
CA GLY A 119 3.79 26.81 -26.33
C GLY A 119 2.57 27.13 -27.21
N LYS A 120 1.36 26.76 -26.78
CA LYS A 120 0.11 27.07 -27.52
C LYS A 120 -0.39 28.52 -27.37
N LYS A 121 0.19 29.30 -26.46
CA LYS A 121 -0.20 30.71 -26.18
C LYS A 121 0.73 31.75 -26.82
N SER A 122 1.84 31.30 -27.40
CA SER A 122 2.83 32.13 -28.10
C SER A 122 2.68 31.99 -29.61
#